data_AF-A0A2W6NYL5-F1
#
_entry.id   AF-A0A2W6NYL5-F1
#
_cell.length_a   1.000
_cell.length_b   1.000
_cell.length_c   1.000
_cell.angle_alpha   90.00
_cell.angle_beta   90.00
_cell.angle_gamma   90.00
#
_symmetry.space_group_name_H-M   'P 1'
#
loop_
_entity.id
_entity.type
_entity.pdbx_description
1 polymer ?
#
loop_
_entity_poly.entity_id
_entity_poly.type
_entity_poly.pdbx_seq_one_letter_code
_entity_poly.pdbx_strand_id
1 'polypeptide(L)'
;MFNEHNGVSPVGQDFVWVGEYDDGTYLSEFNFDTKEENSFYDIQRDRLVRFGVMGHGSKFFFESDGVFNLDGIGIEVIYKDGDKEYNLTGHSGKFNDVITYKDAESTVNFASGRDGTITDTTITQYNFGYKAVIEIDGITFQFKATCKIPFGEPLHINFWLVADQKMDGVLLIKKNNRIATELKAPLRKGVGGEVNFGLSS
;
A
#
# COMPACT_ATOMS: atom_id res chain seq x y z
N MET A 1 -0.81 -17.91 -2.76
CA MET A 1 0.52 -17.30 -2.51
C MET A 1 0.67 -16.71 -1.09
N PHE A 2 0.06 -15.58 -0.73
CA PHE A 2 0.15 -14.94 0.59
C PHE A 2 -0.29 -15.85 1.75
N ASN A 3 -1.19 -16.81 1.52
CA ASN A 3 -1.60 -17.76 2.56
C ASN A 3 -0.63 -18.93 2.76
N GLU A 4 0.08 -19.34 1.71
CA GLU A 4 0.80 -20.64 1.68
C GLU A 4 2.32 -20.46 1.67
N HIS A 5 2.82 -19.37 1.08
CA HIS A 5 4.24 -19.11 0.95
C HIS A 5 4.84 -18.62 2.28
N ASN A 6 6.12 -18.94 2.49
CA ASN A 6 6.88 -18.59 3.69
C ASN A 6 7.34 -17.12 3.74
N GLY A 7 6.92 -16.28 2.78
CA GLY A 7 7.28 -14.85 2.71
C GLY A 7 8.73 -14.55 2.33
N VAL A 8 9.50 -15.49 1.77
CA VAL A 8 10.89 -15.25 1.36
C VAL A 8 10.97 -14.80 -0.10
N SER A 9 11.81 -13.80 -0.42
CA SER A 9 12.06 -13.38 -1.80
C SER A 9 12.81 -14.46 -2.61
N PRO A 10 12.49 -14.67 -3.90
CA PRO A 10 13.17 -15.68 -4.72
C PRO A 10 14.54 -15.22 -5.25
N VAL A 11 14.86 -13.94 -5.10
CA VAL A 11 16.09 -13.28 -5.57
C VAL A 11 16.76 -12.52 -4.41
N GLY A 12 17.92 -11.92 -4.66
CA GLY A 12 18.66 -11.16 -3.64
C GLY A 12 18.01 -9.83 -3.19
N GLN A 13 16.89 -9.44 -3.81
CA GLN A 13 16.09 -8.28 -3.39
C GLN A 13 15.27 -8.62 -2.15
N ASP A 14 15.18 -7.69 -1.20
CA ASP A 14 14.56 -7.95 0.11
C ASP A 14 13.07 -8.23 0.05
N PHE A 15 12.32 -7.44 -0.71
CA PHE A 15 10.88 -7.59 -0.91
C PHE A 15 10.53 -7.60 -2.39
N VAL A 16 9.61 -8.46 -2.82
CA VAL A 16 9.08 -8.51 -4.19
C VAL A 16 7.58 -8.29 -4.19
N TRP A 17 7.05 -7.58 -5.19
CA TRP A 17 5.60 -7.40 -5.31
C TRP A 17 4.92 -8.70 -5.77
N VAL A 18 3.70 -8.92 -5.32
CA VAL A 18 2.86 -10.08 -5.66
C VAL A 18 1.39 -9.65 -5.78
N GLY A 19 0.75 -10.05 -6.88
CA GLY A 19 -0.70 -9.97 -7.07
C GLY A 19 -1.31 -11.36 -7.13
N GLU A 20 -2.30 -11.62 -6.27
CA GLU A 20 -3.11 -12.85 -6.31
C GLU A 20 -4.42 -12.63 -7.04
N TYR A 21 -4.85 -13.63 -7.78
CA TYR A 21 -6.07 -13.61 -8.56
C TYR A 21 -7.17 -14.48 -7.95
N ASP A 22 -8.40 -14.22 -8.38
CA ASP A 22 -9.63 -14.92 -7.97
C ASP A 22 -9.63 -16.44 -8.19
N ASP A 23 -8.86 -16.95 -9.14
CA ASP A 23 -8.69 -18.38 -9.43
C ASP A 23 -7.57 -19.06 -8.61
N GLY A 24 -6.94 -18.30 -7.70
CA GLY A 24 -5.82 -18.78 -6.88
C GLY A 24 -4.45 -18.72 -7.57
N THR A 25 -4.38 -18.36 -8.86
CA THR A 25 -3.12 -18.07 -9.54
C THR A 25 -2.56 -16.71 -9.08
N TYR A 26 -1.31 -16.43 -9.44
CA TYR A 26 -0.64 -15.18 -9.05
C TYR A 26 0.37 -14.73 -10.11
N LEU A 27 0.71 -13.45 -10.06
CA LEU A 27 1.87 -12.87 -10.74
C LEU A 27 2.74 -12.17 -9.70
N SER A 28 4.05 -12.34 -9.80
CA SER A 28 5.03 -11.73 -8.89
C SER A 28 6.14 -11.04 -9.68
N GLU A 29 6.82 -10.09 -9.05
CA GLU A 29 7.93 -9.34 -9.67
C GLU A 29 8.99 -10.26 -10.26
N PHE A 30 9.35 -11.29 -9.50
CA PHE A 30 10.22 -12.36 -9.98
C PHE A 30 9.46 -13.67 -9.81
N ASN A 31 9.52 -14.52 -10.83
CA ASN A 31 8.99 -15.87 -10.75
C ASN A 31 9.71 -16.64 -9.63
N PHE A 32 8.96 -17.32 -8.77
CA PHE A 32 9.55 -17.97 -7.59
C PHE A 32 10.37 -19.22 -7.92
N ASP A 33 10.17 -19.81 -9.10
CA ASP A 33 10.90 -20.98 -9.59
C ASP A 33 12.05 -20.58 -10.53
N THR A 34 11.74 -19.80 -11.58
CA THR A 34 12.72 -19.45 -12.63
C THR A 34 13.57 -18.24 -12.28
N LYS A 35 13.13 -17.41 -11.33
CA LYS A 35 13.74 -16.12 -10.95
C LYS A 35 13.73 -15.07 -12.06
N GLU A 36 13.02 -15.33 -13.14
CA GLU A 36 12.85 -14.37 -14.23
C GLU A 36 11.92 -13.24 -13.78
N GLU A 37 12.25 -12.02 -14.20
CA GLU A 37 11.47 -10.82 -13.89
C GLU A 37 10.19 -10.78 -14.74
N ASN A 38 9.07 -10.41 -14.12
CA ASN A 38 7.82 -10.14 -14.80
C ASN A 38 7.52 -8.63 -14.81
N SER A 39 6.77 -8.20 -15.82
CA SER A 39 6.35 -6.81 -15.92
C SER A 39 5.19 -6.51 -14.97
N PHE A 40 5.28 -5.40 -14.24
CA PHE A 40 4.16 -4.85 -13.46
C PHE A 40 2.91 -4.58 -14.32
N TYR A 41 3.10 -4.29 -15.62
CA TYR A 41 2.01 -4.02 -16.54
C TYR A 41 1.23 -5.27 -16.96
N ASP A 42 1.75 -6.46 -16.70
CA ASP A 42 1.08 -7.74 -16.99
C ASP A 42 0.08 -8.13 -15.89
N ILE A 43 0.01 -7.37 -14.79
CA ILE A 43 -0.94 -7.60 -13.71
C ILE A 43 -2.38 -7.46 -14.22
N GLN A 44 -3.15 -8.53 -14.07
CA GLN A 44 -4.59 -8.58 -14.38
C GLN A 44 -5.40 -7.87 -13.28
N ARG A 45 -5.38 -6.53 -13.28
CA ARG A 45 -5.99 -5.69 -12.21
C ARG A 45 -7.45 -6.06 -11.90
N ASP A 46 -8.25 -6.37 -12.90
CA ASP A 46 -9.69 -6.70 -12.70
C ASP A 46 -9.96 -8.01 -11.94
N ARG A 47 -8.94 -8.86 -11.80
CA ARG A 47 -9.01 -10.17 -11.13
C ARG A 47 -8.28 -10.19 -9.79
N LEU A 48 -7.65 -9.09 -9.40
CA LEU A 48 -6.88 -9.03 -8.16
C LEU A 48 -7.80 -9.22 -6.94
N VAL A 49 -7.47 -10.21 -6.13
CA VAL A 49 -8.05 -10.38 -4.79
C VAL A 49 -7.12 -9.87 -3.69
N ARG A 50 -5.80 -9.87 -3.94
CA ARG A 50 -4.79 -9.28 -3.07
C ARG A 50 -3.65 -8.69 -3.88
N PHE A 51 -3.06 -7.60 -3.39
CA PHE A 51 -1.81 -7.09 -3.91
C PHE A 51 -0.94 -6.56 -2.76
N GLY A 52 0.37 -6.78 -2.87
CA GLY A 52 1.30 -6.43 -1.82
C GLY A 52 2.73 -6.81 -2.13
N VAL A 53 3.53 -6.93 -1.08
CA VAL A 53 4.92 -7.36 -1.14
C VAL A 53 5.21 -8.49 -0.16
N MET A 54 6.19 -9.32 -0.50
CA MET A 54 6.68 -10.40 0.36
C MET A 54 8.20 -10.38 0.41
N GLY A 55 8.75 -10.62 1.61
CA GLY A 55 10.18 -10.50 1.84
C GLY A 55 10.53 -10.73 3.31
N HIS A 56 11.76 -11.19 3.57
CA HIS A 56 12.27 -11.51 4.93
C HIS A 56 11.37 -12.40 5.80
N GLY A 57 10.49 -13.22 5.21
CA GLY A 57 9.54 -14.05 5.95
C GLY A 57 8.23 -13.33 6.31
N SER A 58 8.12 -12.04 6.00
CA SER A 58 6.93 -11.22 6.22
C SER A 58 6.09 -11.07 4.95
N LYS A 59 4.80 -10.82 5.16
CA LYS A 59 3.80 -10.65 4.10
C LYS A 59 2.96 -9.41 4.39
N PHE A 60 3.01 -8.45 3.48
CA PHE A 60 2.30 -7.19 3.60
C PHE A 60 1.45 -7.00 2.34
N PHE A 61 0.14 -6.90 2.48
CA PHE A 61 -0.76 -6.78 1.33
C PHE A 61 -2.04 -6.03 1.71
N PHE A 62 -2.87 -5.73 0.72
CA PHE A 62 -4.26 -5.37 0.95
C PHE A 62 -5.19 -6.36 0.24
N GLU A 63 -6.36 -6.54 0.83
CA GLU A 63 -7.46 -7.34 0.30
C GLU A 63 -8.26 -6.56 -0.75
N SER A 64 -9.07 -7.24 -1.54
CA SER A 64 -9.89 -6.63 -2.60
C SER A 64 -10.82 -5.50 -2.15
N ASP A 65 -11.13 -5.42 -0.85
CA ASP A 65 -11.95 -4.41 -0.18
C ASP A 65 -11.12 -3.24 0.41
N GLY A 66 -9.82 -3.20 0.11
CA GLY A 66 -8.89 -2.14 0.52
C GLY A 66 -8.34 -2.29 1.94
N VAL A 67 -8.73 -3.31 2.70
CA VAL A 67 -8.18 -3.55 4.05
C VAL A 67 -6.74 -4.02 3.93
N PHE A 68 -5.81 -3.33 4.60
CA PHE A 68 -4.42 -3.78 4.67
C PHE A 68 -4.28 -4.92 5.68
N ASN A 69 -3.52 -5.94 5.31
CA ASN A 69 -3.00 -6.96 6.20
C ASN A 69 -1.48 -6.80 6.27
N LEU A 70 -1.01 -6.33 7.43
CA LEU A 70 0.39 -6.04 7.66
C LEU A 70 0.94 -7.02 8.69
N ASP A 71 1.41 -8.17 8.20
CA ASP A 71 1.87 -9.29 9.02
C ASP A 71 0.82 -9.78 10.02
N GLY A 72 -0.41 -9.96 9.54
CA GLY A 72 -1.57 -10.39 10.34
C GLY A 72 -2.32 -9.25 11.04
N ILE A 73 -1.83 -8.01 10.94
CA ILE A 73 -2.51 -6.83 11.47
C ILE A 73 -3.42 -6.23 10.40
N GLY A 74 -4.74 -6.28 10.62
CA GLY A 74 -5.75 -5.66 9.77
C GLY A 74 -5.86 -4.15 10.03
N ILE A 75 -5.73 -3.33 8.99
CA ILE A 75 -5.94 -1.88 9.05
C ILE A 75 -7.11 -1.48 8.16
N GLU A 76 -8.14 -0.91 8.79
CA GLU A 76 -9.32 -0.37 8.13
C GLU A 76 -9.42 1.15 8.36
N VAL A 77 -10.06 1.86 7.43
CA VAL A 77 -10.25 3.32 7.49
C VAL A 77 -11.72 3.67 7.33
N ILE A 78 -12.21 4.53 8.22
CA ILE A 78 -13.57 5.07 8.20
C ILE A 78 -13.46 6.59 8.26
N TYR A 79 -14.27 7.29 7.46
CA TYR A 79 -14.50 8.71 7.65
C TYR A 79 -15.82 8.93 8.38
N LYS A 80 -15.85 9.79 9.39
CA LYS A 80 -17.05 10.04 10.19
C LYS A 80 -17.39 11.52 10.23
N ASP A 81 -18.63 11.88 9.93
CA ASP A 81 -19.13 13.26 9.99
C ASP A 81 -20.44 13.30 10.79
N GLY A 82 -20.36 13.84 12.01
CA GLY A 82 -21.45 13.73 13.01
C GLY A 82 -21.77 12.27 13.34
N ASP A 83 -23.02 11.87 13.12
CA ASP A 83 -23.51 10.51 13.36
C ASP A 83 -23.34 9.57 12.15
N LYS A 84 -22.86 10.08 11.01
CA LYS A 84 -22.69 9.28 9.79
C LYS A 84 -21.27 8.72 9.68
N GLU A 85 -21.17 7.44 9.35
CA GLU A 85 -19.92 6.74 9.11
C GLU A 85 -19.84 6.26 7.67
N TYR A 86 -18.71 6.57 7.03
CA TYR A 86 -18.39 6.25 5.65
C TYR A 86 -17.21 5.29 5.66
N ASN A 87 -17.47 4.00 5.48
CA ASN A 87 -16.42 2.99 5.41
C ASN A 87 -15.60 3.19 4.12
N LEU A 88 -14.37 3.70 4.24
CA LEU A 88 -13.48 3.91 3.10
C LEU A 88 -12.78 2.62 2.65
N THR A 89 -12.80 1.60 3.51
CA THR A 89 -12.29 0.24 3.26
C THR A 89 -13.23 -0.77 3.91
N GLY A 90 -13.08 -2.06 3.58
CA GLY A 90 -13.85 -3.14 4.22
C GLY A 90 -15.31 -3.22 3.74
N HIS A 91 -15.58 -2.68 2.55
CA HIS A 91 -16.88 -2.78 1.89
C HIS A 91 -16.72 -3.44 0.52
N SER A 92 -17.83 -3.81 -0.12
CA SER A 92 -17.82 -4.31 -1.49
C SER A 92 -17.45 -3.18 -2.46
N GLY A 93 -16.15 -3.00 -2.70
CA GLY A 93 -15.56 -2.07 -3.66
C GLY A 93 -14.42 -2.76 -4.40
N LYS A 94 -13.99 -2.22 -5.54
CA LYS A 94 -12.81 -2.74 -6.28
C LYS A 94 -11.62 -1.82 -6.05
N PHE A 95 -10.64 -2.29 -5.27
CA PHE A 95 -9.42 -1.56 -4.97
C PHE A 95 -8.26 -2.06 -5.85
N ASN A 96 -8.39 -1.92 -7.17
CA ASN A 96 -7.50 -2.56 -8.15
C ASN A 96 -6.57 -1.61 -8.92
N ASP A 97 -6.66 -0.29 -8.71
CA ASP A 97 -5.66 0.67 -9.19
C ASP A 97 -4.43 0.65 -8.28
N VAL A 98 -3.64 -0.41 -8.43
CA VAL A 98 -2.53 -0.73 -7.54
C VAL A 98 -1.30 0.15 -7.80
N ILE A 99 -0.60 0.50 -6.72
CA ILE A 99 0.64 1.29 -6.71
C ILE A 99 1.76 0.39 -6.22
N THR A 100 2.92 0.43 -6.86
CA THR A 100 4.18 -0.03 -6.28
C THR A 100 5.35 0.80 -6.82
N TYR A 101 6.33 1.06 -5.97
CA TYR A 101 7.61 1.68 -6.33
C TYR A 101 8.63 1.44 -5.22
N LYS A 102 9.90 1.65 -5.54
CA LYS A 102 11.03 1.53 -4.62
C LYS A 102 11.78 2.85 -4.60
N ASP A 103 12.16 3.30 -3.42
CA ASP A 103 13.12 4.39 -3.28
C ASP A 103 14.51 3.77 -3.21
N ALA A 104 15.48 4.38 -3.90
CA ALA A 104 16.84 3.89 -3.94
C ALA A 104 17.85 5.04 -3.94
N GLU A 105 18.99 4.81 -3.31
CA GLU A 105 20.10 5.74 -3.25
C GLU A 105 21.32 5.13 -3.95
N SER A 106 22.06 5.96 -4.67
CA SER A 106 23.30 5.54 -5.34
C SER A 106 24.46 6.40 -4.87
N THR A 107 25.56 5.75 -4.49
CA THR A 107 26.80 6.45 -4.16
C THR A 107 27.65 6.58 -5.43
N VAL A 108 28.10 7.80 -5.73
CA VAL A 108 28.96 8.09 -6.88
C VAL A 108 30.33 8.53 -6.40
N ASN A 109 31.37 7.80 -6.81
CA ASN A 109 32.75 8.17 -6.54
C ASN A 109 33.31 9.01 -7.70
N PHE A 110 33.62 10.28 -7.42
CA PHE A 110 34.21 11.21 -8.39
C PHE A 110 35.74 11.25 -8.36
N ALA A 111 36.40 10.50 -7.46
CA ALA A 111 37.84 10.50 -7.34
C ALA A 111 38.56 9.61 -8.37
N SER A 112 37.83 8.73 -9.06
CA SER A 112 38.39 7.68 -9.95
C SER A 112 38.40 8.02 -11.45
N GLY A 113 37.92 9.19 -11.88
CA GLY A 113 37.91 9.58 -13.30
C GLY A 113 37.04 10.81 -13.61
N ARG A 114 37.11 11.32 -14.84
CA ARG A 114 36.33 12.50 -15.31
C ARG A 114 34.82 12.24 -15.41
N ASP A 115 34.41 10.98 -15.41
CA ASP A 115 33.03 10.53 -15.36
C ASP A 115 32.87 9.70 -14.08
N GLY A 116 32.19 10.25 -13.06
CA GLY A 116 32.04 9.60 -11.76
C GLY A 116 31.50 8.18 -11.90
N THR A 117 32.03 7.24 -11.11
CA THR A 117 31.63 5.83 -11.14
C THR A 117 30.57 5.59 -10.06
N ILE A 118 29.41 5.04 -10.42
CA ILE A 118 28.43 4.54 -9.44
C ILE A 118 29.05 3.33 -8.77
N THR A 119 29.26 3.40 -7.46
CA THR A 119 29.93 2.34 -6.70
C THR A 119 28.96 1.44 -5.95
N ASP A 120 27.77 1.94 -5.64
CA ASP A 120 26.74 1.20 -4.91
C ASP A 120 25.36 1.77 -5.24
N THR A 121 24.34 0.90 -5.24
CA THR A 121 22.93 1.29 -5.36
C THR A 121 22.11 0.42 -4.43
N THR A 122 21.44 1.07 -3.49
CA THR A 122 20.74 0.40 -2.40
C THR A 122 19.30 0.89 -2.38
N ILE A 123 18.35 -0.04 -2.42
CA ILE A 123 16.95 0.28 -2.16
C ILE A 123 16.86 0.74 -0.70
N THR A 124 16.17 1.83 -0.43
CA THR A 124 15.99 2.40 0.91
C THR A 124 14.57 2.23 1.44
N GLN A 125 13.59 2.01 0.56
CA GLN A 125 12.19 1.81 0.93
C GLN A 125 11.42 1.05 -0.15
N TYR A 126 10.52 0.16 0.29
CA TYR A 126 9.52 -0.46 -0.58
C TYR A 126 8.16 0.14 -0.32
N ASN A 127 7.42 0.41 -1.39
CA ASN A 127 6.11 1.05 -1.31
C ASN A 127 5.09 0.22 -2.09
N PHE A 128 3.90 0.04 -1.51
CA PHE A 128 2.76 -0.55 -2.21
C PHE A 128 1.43 0.02 -1.70
N GLY A 129 0.39 -0.04 -2.52
CA GLY A 129 -0.93 0.43 -2.12
C GLY A 129 -1.89 0.53 -3.29
N TYR A 130 -2.86 1.43 -3.18
CA TYR A 130 -3.89 1.60 -4.21
C TYR A 130 -4.45 3.02 -4.24
N LYS A 131 -5.17 3.33 -5.31
CA LYS A 131 -6.15 4.41 -5.40
C LYS A 131 -7.55 3.84 -5.58
N ALA A 132 -8.54 4.55 -5.06
CA ALA A 132 -9.95 4.20 -5.20
C ALA A 132 -10.79 5.46 -5.33
N VAL A 133 -11.85 5.36 -6.12
CA VAL A 133 -12.98 6.30 -6.11
C VAL A 133 -14.13 5.58 -5.45
N ILE A 134 -14.65 6.17 -4.37
CA ILE A 134 -15.64 5.55 -3.49
C ILE A 134 -16.86 6.46 -3.45
N GLU A 135 -18.02 5.94 -3.84
CA GLU A 135 -19.29 6.67 -3.81
C GLU A 135 -20.18 6.11 -2.69
N ILE A 136 -20.44 6.90 -1.65
CA ILE A 136 -21.26 6.51 -0.50
C ILE A 136 -22.19 7.67 -0.16
N ASP A 137 -23.49 7.40 -0.03
CA ASP A 137 -24.54 8.38 0.28
C ASP A 137 -24.52 9.65 -0.60
N GLY A 138 -24.15 9.49 -1.89
CA GLY A 138 -24.08 10.61 -2.84
C GLY A 138 -22.86 11.52 -2.65
N ILE A 139 -21.86 11.10 -1.87
CA ILE A 139 -20.55 11.75 -1.74
C ILE A 139 -19.52 10.92 -2.49
N THR A 140 -18.68 11.59 -3.27
CA THR A 140 -17.56 10.96 -3.97
C THR A 140 -16.27 11.21 -3.18
N PHE A 141 -15.66 10.16 -2.68
CA PHE A 141 -14.34 10.18 -2.08
C PHE A 141 -13.28 9.69 -3.08
N GLN A 142 -12.20 10.44 -3.22
CA GLN A 142 -10.98 9.94 -3.83
C GLN A 142 -10.03 9.56 -2.71
N PHE A 143 -9.71 8.29 -2.62
CA PHE A 143 -8.92 7.73 -1.54
C PHE A 143 -7.67 7.08 -2.12
N LYS A 144 -6.53 7.32 -1.49
CA LYS A 144 -5.26 6.67 -1.81
C LYS A 144 -4.62 6.23 -0.50
N ALA A 145 -4.23 4.98 -0.45
CA ALA A 145 -3.47 4.43 0.67
C ALA A 145 -2.16 3.85 0.14
N THR A 146 -1.04 4.17 0.79
CA THR A 146 0.28 3.66 0.42
C THR A 146 1.04 3.23 1.66
N CYS A 147 1.24 1.93 1.80
CA CYS A 147 2.10 1.34 2.81
C CYS A 147 3.57 1.55 2.41
N LYS A 148 4.36 2.03 3.38
CA LYS A 148 5.77 2.35 3.22
C LYS A 148 6.59 1.50 4.18
N ILE A 149 7.54 0.77 3.63
CA ILE A 149 8.45 -0.13 4.34
C ILE A 149 9.88 0.42 4.20
N PRO A 150 10.24 1.45 4.97
CA PRO A 150 11.59 2.01 4.97
C PRO A 150 12.58 1.07 5.67
N PHE A 151 13.84 1.09 5.23
CA PHE A 151 14.91 0.43 5.97
C PHE A 151 15.37 1.25 7.16
N GLY A 152 15.45 0.60 8.33
CA GLY A 152 15.90 1.23 9.57
C GLY A 152 14.86 2.11 10.27
N GLU A 153 13.66 2.26 9.71
CA GLU A 153 12.55 3.03 10.30
C GLU A 153 11.26 2.20 10.40
N PRO A 154 10.31 2.60 11.28
CA PRO A 154 9.03 1.90 11.38
C PRO A 154 8.18 2.00 10.10
N LEU A 155 7.52 0.87 9.77
CA LEU A 155 6.49 0.82 8.75
C LEU A 155 5.34 1.79 9.09
N HIS A 156 4.88 2.53 8.09
CA HIS A 156 3.73 3.42 8.19
C HIS A 156 2.88 3.41 6.91
N ILE A 157 1.62 3.82 7.03
CA ILE A 157 0.71 3.97 5.90
C ILE A 157 0.43 5.46 5.69
N ASN A 158 0.61 5.91 4.46
CA ASN A 158 0.15 7.20 4.01
C ASN A 158 -1.30 7.11 3.53
N PHE A 159 -2.18 7.91 4.10
CA PHE A 159 -3.56 8.07 3.65
C PHE A 159 -3.75 9.44 3.05
N TRP A 160 -4.28 9.49 1.83
CA TRP A 160 -4.68 10.71 1.15
C TRP A 160 -6.16 10.63 0.80
N LEU A 161 -6.91 11.67 1.15
CA LEU A 161 -8.36 11.71 1.04
C LEU A 161 -8.84 13.05 0.49
N VAL A 162 -9.72 12.99 -0.50
CA VAL A 162 -10.48 14.13 -1.04
C VAL A 162 -11.96 13.77 -1.04
N ALA A 163 -12.82 14.73 -0.72
CA ALA A 163 -14.25 14.64 -0.97
C ALA A 163 -14.68 15.67 -2.03
N ASP A 164 -15.74 15.36 -2.78
CA ASP A 164 -16.40 16.28 -3.70
C ASP A 164 -17.31 17.31 -3.01
N GLN A 165 -17.43 17.21 -1.69
CA GLN A 165 -18.23 18.08 -0.82
C GLN A 165 -17.40 18.58 0.38
N LYS A 166 -17.92 19.61 1.05
CA LYS A 166 -17.34 20.09 2.31
C LYS A 166 -17.86 19.23 3.46
N MET A 167 -16.96 18.78 4.32
CA MET A 167 -17.27 17.95 5.49
C MET A 167 -16.40 18.39 6.68
N ASP A 168 -16.91 18.30 7.91
CA ASP A 168 -16.16 18.68 9.13
C ASP A 168 -15.98 17.46 10.04
N GLY A 169 -15.52 16.38 9.44
CA GLY A 169 -15.45 15.07 10.07
C GLY A 169 -14.09 14.70 10.65
N VAL A 170 -13.99 13.44 11.03
CA VAL A 170 -12.79 12.79 11.55
C VAL A 170 -12.46 11.55 10.73
N LEU A 171 -11.16 11.26 10.60
CA LEU A 171 -10.65 10.01 10.05
C LEU A 171 -10.41 9.04 11.21
N LEU A 172 -11.10 7.91 11.18
CA LEU A 172 -10.95 6.81 12.12
C LEU A 172 -10.12 5.71 11.48
N ILE A 173 -9.05 5.31 12.16
CA ILE A 173 -8.19 4.20 11.73
C ILE A 173 -8.38 3.06 12.73
N LYS A 174 -8.79 1.89 12.23
CA LYS A 174 -8.97 0.70 13.04
C LYS A 174 -7.79 -0.24 12.86
N LYS A 175 -7.30 -0.80 13.97
CA LYS A 175 -6.33 -1.89 14.03
C LYS A 175 -7.03 -3.12 14.59
N ASN A 176 -7.14 -4.18 13.79
CA ASN A 176 -7.85 -5.41 14.16
C ASN A 176 -9.27 -5.13 14.72
N ASN A 177 -10.09 -4.41 13.94
CA ASN A 177 -11.46 -4.00 14.32
C ASN A 177 -11.60 -3.04 15.52
N ARG A 178 -10.52 -2.55 16.13
CA ARG A 178 -10.58 -1.56 17.22
C ARG A 178 -10.09 -0.20 16.74
N ILE A 179 -10.79 0.87 17.11
CA ILE A 179 -10.34 2.24 16.82
C ILE A 179 -9.00 2.46 17.51
N ALA A 180 -7.95 2.64 16.71
CA ALA A 180 -6.59 2.91 17.17
C ALA A 180 -6.28 4.41 17.16
N THR A 181 -6.88 5.14 16.21
CA THR A 181 -6.65 6.58 16.07
C THR A 181 -7.89 7.26 15.54
N GLU A 182 -8.16 8.44 16.07
CA GLU A 182 -9.15 9.40 15.57
C GLU A 182 -8.44 10.71 15.28
N LEU A 183 -8.58 11.21 14.05
CA LEU A 183 -7.91 12.42 13.57
C LEU A 183 -8.95 13.41 13.07
N LYS A 184 -8.89 14.65 13.55
CA LYS A 184 -9.70 15.73 12.97
C LYS A 184 -9.30 15.93 11.51
N ALA A 185 -10.25 15.75 10.59
CA ALA A 185 -10.00 15.69 9.16
C ALA A 185 -11.05 16.49 8.36
N PRO A 186 -11.14 17.82 8.53
CA PRO A 186 -12.09 18.64 7.80
C PRO A 186 -11.75 18.62 6.31
N LEU A 187 -12.69 18.18 5.48
CA LEU A 187 -12.53 18.13 4.03
C LEU A 187 -13.14 19.36 3.37
N ARG A 188 -12.38 19.97 2.47
CA ARG A 188 -12.89 20.99 1.54
C ARG A 188 -13.06 20.33 0.18
N LYS A 189 -14.11 20.72 -0.53
CA LYS A 189 -14.39 20.23 -1.88
C LYS A 189 -13.14 20.28 -2.77
N GLY A 190 -12.69 19.12 -3.24
CA GLY A 190 -11.57 18.98 -4.17
C GLY A 190 -10.17 19.25 -3.58
N VAL A 191 -10.03 19.41 -2.26
CA VAL A 191 -8.73 19.61 -1.61
C VAL A 191 -8.32 18.34 -0.88
N GLY A 192 -7.13 17.83 -1.19
CA GLY A 192 -6.58 16.64 -0.55
C GLY A 192 -6.05 16.91 0.85
N GLY A 193 -6.48 16.11 1.81
CA GLY A 193 -5.82 15.92 3.10
C GLY A 193 -4.89 14.72 3.03
N GLU A 194 -3.83 14.74 3.82
CA GLU A 194 -2.85 13.65 3.88
C GLU A 194 -2.42 13.42 5.34
N VAL A 195 -2.26 12.15 5.72
CA VAL A 195 -1.73 11.77 7.03
C VAL A 195 -0.87 10.50 6.93
N ASN A 196 0.19 10.46 7.73
CA ASN A 196 0.99 9.25 7.93
C ASN A 196 0.58 8.59 9.25
N PHE A 197 0.17 7.33 9.17
CA PHE A 197 -0.19 6.50 10.31
C PHE A 197 0.90 5.47 10.55
N GLY A 198 1.63 5.61 11.66
CA GLY A 198 2.62 4.62 12.10
C GLY A 198 1.94 3.43 12.78
N LEU A 199 2.48 2.22 12.58
CA LEU A 199 1.97 1.00 13.22
C LEU A 199 2.41 0.80 14.68
N SER A 200 3.15 1.76 15.25
CA SER A 200 3.75 1.66 16.58
C SER A 200 2.73 1.26 17.65
N SER A 201 3.18 0.35 18.51
CA SER A 201 2.46 -0.33 19.59
C SER A 201 1.67 0.58 20.52
#